data_AF-A0A660NVN1-F1
#
_entry.id   AF-A0A660NVN1-F1
#
_cell.length_a   1.000
_cell.length_b   1.000
_cell.length_c   1.000
_cell.angle_alpha   90.00
_cell.angle_beta   90.00
_cell.angle_gamma   90.00
#
_symmetry.space_group_name_H-M   'P 1'
#
loop_
_entity.id
_entity.type
_entity.pdbx_description
1 polymer ?
#
loop_
_entity_poly.entity_id
_entity_poly.type
_entity_poly.pdbx_seq_one_letter_code
_entity_poly.pdbx_strand_id
1 'polypeptide(L)'
;MAALGKIRSKGITLIVIIGLGLFAFIAEEAFRSCNGIKGEARQQVGEVLGEKINVQDFQKLVDEYQDAIKFTMQRDNLSETELNQVKDQVWQQMITNRVIEADAQKVGITVTEKELQNVLNEGTDPMLSQTPFINQQTGRFDVTLLKQFLDGYEKAKTSNPQQAEQMKTAYNYWMFVEKNLRAQLLGQKFQVLYASCVLSNKAEAKLAFKDENEEAQIQLASMAYTSVKDADVKYTDEDLKTKYEELKPMFRQPVESRDIKYVDYKILPSKTDYNAINKEMNAYQQQLATAPDPAL
;
A
#
# COMPACT_ATOMS: atom_id res chain seq x y z
N MET A 1 80.01 20.21 -17.64
CA MET A 1 78.88 21.12 -17.32
C MET A 1 77.56 20.44 -17.68
N ALA A 2 76.52 20.74 -16.90
CA ALA A 2 75.09 20.55 -17.25
C ALA A 2 74.46 19.14 -17.23
N ALA A 3 74.57 18.40 -16.11
CA ALA A 3 73.59 17.36 -15.77
C ALA A 3 72.52 17.87 -14.77
N LEU A 4 72.94 18.69 -13.79
CA LEU A 4 72.07 19.23 -12.73
C LEU A 4 71.05 20.29 -13.22
N GLY A 5 71.34 21.02 -14.30
CA GLY A 5 70.39 21.96 -14.90
C GLY A 5 69.24 21.30 -15.66
N LYS A 6 69.46 20.10 -16.22
CA LYS A 6 68.47 19.38 -17.04
C LYS A 6 67.35 18.77 -16.18
N ILE A 7 67.67 18.36 -14.94
CA ILE A 7 66.69 17.86 -13.97
C ILE A 7 65.81 18.99 -13.41
N ARG A 8 66.40 20.18 -13.14
CA ARG A 8 65.64 21.35 -12.66
C ARG A 8 64.62 21.86 -13.69
N SER A 9 64.92 21.74 -14.99
CA SER A 9 64.01 22.13 -16.08
C SER A 9 62.74 21.26 -16.21
N LYS A 10 62.74 20.05 -15.62
CA LYS A 10 61.59 19.13 -15.65
C LYS A 10 60.73 19.16 -14.38
N GLY A 11 61.08 20.02 -13.40
CA GLY A 11 60.32 20.14 -12.14
C GLY A 11 58.86 20.55 -12.37
N ILE A 12 58.59 21.46 -13.30
CA ILE A 12 57.23 21.88 -13.65
C ILE A 12 56.45 20.70 -14.29
N THR A 13 57.09 19.95 -15.19
CA THR A 13 56.48 18.75 -15.79
C THR A 13 56.17 17.69 -14.73
N LEU A 14 57.05 17.50 -13.75
CA LEU A 14 56.83 16.58 -12.63
C LEU A 14 55.62 17.00 -11.77
N ILE A 15 55.52 18.30 -11.45
CA ILE A 15 54.41 18.85 -10.67
C ILE A 15 53.08 18.69 -11.42
N VAL A 16 53.05 18.92 -12.74
CA VAL A 16 51.85 18.73 -13.56
C VAL A 16 51.41 17.26 -13.60
N ILE A 17 52.34 16.32 -13.72
CA ILE A 17 52.02 14.89 -13.73
C ILE A 17 51.47 14.44 -12.37
N ILE A 18 52.06 14.92 -11.27
CA ILE A 18 51.58 14.62 -9.91
C ILE A 18 50.19 15.25 -9.69
N GLY A 19 49.98 16.49 -10.14
CA GLY A 19 48.69 17.17 -10.05
C GLY A 19 47.59 16.48 -10.86
N LEU A 20 47.90 16.00 -12.07
CA LEU A 20 46.98 15.20 -12.87
C LEU A 20 46.68 13.83 -12.22
N GLY A 21 47.67 13.19 -11.61
CA GLY A 21 47.48 11.95 -10.86
C GLY A 21 46.53 12.11 -9.67
N LEU A 22 46.71 13.18 -8.88
CA LEU A 22 45.81 13.51 -7.77
C LEU A 22 44.40 13.90 -8.25
N PHE A 23 44.30 14.63 -9.35
CA PHE A 23 43.00 14.99 -9.95
C PHE A 23 42.26 13.75 -10.49
N ALA A 24 42.97 12.84 -11.16
CA ALA A 24 42.39 11.58 -11.62
C ALA A 24 41.91 10.72 -10.45
N PHE A 25 42.67 10.67 -9.34
CA PHE A 25 42.26 9.96 -8.12
C PHE A 25 40.97 10.54 -7.51
N ILE A 26 40.85 11.87 -7.40
CA ILE A 26 39.63 12.53 -6.89
C ILE A 26 38.46 12.35 -7.85
N ALA A 27 38.68 12.46 -9.17
CA ALA A 27 37.65 12.28 -10.18
C ALA A 27 37.13 10.84 -10.23
N GLU A 28 38.00 9.85 -10.04
CA GLU A 28 37.64 8.43 -9.96
C GLU A 28 36.78 8.15 -8.71
N GLU A 29 37.15 8.69 -7.55
CA GLU A 29 36.37 8.60 -6.31
C GLU A 29 34.98 9.26 -6.48
N ALA A 30 34.92 10.44 -7.10
CA ALA A 30 33.67 11.15 -7.38
C ALA A 30 32.78 10.40 -8.37
N PHE A 31 33.36 9.75 -9.39
CA PHE A 31 32.62 8.95 -10.35
C PHE A 31 32.09 7.64 -9.74
N ARG A 32 32.87 6.98 -8.86
CA ARG A 32 32.39 5.84 -8.06
C ARG A 32 31.23 6.24 -7.14
N SER A 33 31.33 7.38 -6.48
CA SER A 33 30.25 7.93 -5.62
C SER A 33 28.97 8.21 -6.43
N CYS A 34 29.09 8.80 -7.63
CA CYS A 34 27.94 9.08 -8.50
C CYS A 34 27.27 7.80 -9.04
N ASN A 35 28.05 6.74 -9.29
CA ASN A 35 27.51 5.43 -9.69
C ASN A 35 26.80 4.69 -8.53
N GLY A 36 27.26 4.84 -7.28
CA GLY A 36 26.57 4.32 -6.10
C GLY A 36 25.16 4.92 -5.94
N ILE A 37 25.05 6.24 -6.08
CA ILE A 37 23.77 6.97 -5.96
C ILE A 37 22.78 6.59 -7.08
N LYS A 38 23.27 6.37 -8.32
CA LYS A 38 22.42 5.87 -9.43
C LYS A 38 22.02 4.39 -9.28
N GLY A 39 22.83 3.59 -8.59
CA GLY A 39 22.52 2.20 -8.25
C GLY A 39 21.41 2.10 -7.20
N GLU A 40 21.49 2.90 -6.14
CA GLU A 40 20.45 2.98 -5.10
C GLU A 40 19.10 3.48 -5.64
N ALA A 41 19.09 4.46 -6.55
CA ALA A 41 17.86 4.95 -7.18
C ALA A 41 17.17 3.88 -8.05
N ARG A 42 17.91 2.92 -8.61
CA ARG A 42 17.34 1.79 -9.38
C ARG A 42 16.77 0.67 -8.51
N GLN A 43 17.07 0.66 -7.22
CA GLN A 43 16.59 -0.34 -6.26
C GLN A 43 15.51 0.20 -5.33
N GLN A 44 14.84 1.29 -5.72
CA GLN A 44 13.74 1.90 -4.96
C GLN A 44 12.40 1.63 -5.64
N VAL A 45 11.41 1.20 -4.86
CA VAL A 45 10.02 0.99 -5.32
C VAL A 45 9.21 2.29 -5.17
N GLY A 46 9.57 3.11 -4.19
CA GLY A 46 8.98 4.42 -3.97
C GLY A 46 9.45 5.05 -2.67
N GLU A 47 8.76 6.11 -2.26
CA GLU A 47 9.08 6.90 -1.07
C GLU A 47 7.79 7.24 -0.32
N VAL A 48 7.79 7.05 1.00
CA VAL A 48 6.66 7.38 1.88
C VAL A 48 7.18 8.25 3.02
N LEU A 49 6.63 9.46 3.17
CA LEU A 49 7.04 10.42 4.20
C LEU A 49 8.54 10.77 4.21
N GLY A 50 9.21 10.79 3.05
CA GLY A 50 10.65 11.04 2.97
C GLY A 50 11.52 9.79 3.14
N GLU A 51 10.93 8.65 3.52
CA GLU A 51 11.63 7.38 3.65
C GLU A 51 11.53 6.55 2.37
N LYS A 52 12.70 6.21 1.83
CA LYS A 52 12.82 5.39 0.62
C LYS A 52 12.56 3.93 0.92
N ILE A 53 11.79 3.27 0.04
CA ILE A 53 11.47 1.85 0.14
C ILE A 53 12.31 1.08 -0.87
N ASN A 54 13.18 0.21 -0.38
CA ASN A 54 14.00 -0.66 -1.23
C ASN A 54 13.17 -1.81 -1.80
N VAL A 55 13.47 -2.21 -3.05
CA VAL A 55 12.87 -3.37 -3.73
C VAL A 55 12.97 -4.65 -2.90
N GLN A 56 14.09 -4.88 -2.21
CA GLN A 56 14.30 -6.06 -1.39
C GLN A 56 13.38 -6.11 -0.18
N ASP A 57 13.17 -4.97 0.48
CA ASP A 57 12.30 -4.91 1.66
C ASP A 57 10.83 -5.00 1.27
N PHE A 58 10.46 -4.35 0.17
CA PHE A 58 9.13 -4.52 -0.41
C PHE A 58 8.88 -5.98 -0.81
N GLN A 59 9.82 -6.62 -1.50
CA GLN A 59 9.67 -8.02 -1.92
C GLN A 59 9.51 -8.95 -0.71
N LYS A 60 10.25 -8.76 0.38
CA LYS A 60 10.06 -9.55 1.61
C LYS A 60 8.65 -9.41 2.18
N LEU A 61 8.09 -8.20 2.20
CA LEU A 61 6.70 -7.99 2.65
C LEU A 61 5.70 -8.68 1.72
N VAL A 62 5.94 -8.65 0.41
CA VAL A 62 5.11 -9.36 -0.58
C VAL A 62 5.22 -10.88 -0.37
N ASP A 63 6.41 -11.41 -0.08
CA ASP A 63 6.61 -12.84 0.21
C ASP A 63 5.93 -13.25 1.53
N GLU A 64 6.05 -12.46 2.59
CA GLU A 64 5.32 -12.68 3.86
C GLU A 64 3.80 -12.76 3.64
N TYR A 65 3.25 -11.85 2.83
CA TYR A 65 1.82 -11.82 2.53
C TYR A 65 1.37 -12.99 1.66
N GLN A 66 2.17 -13.35 0.65
CA GLN A 66 1.92 -14.53 -0.18
C GLN A 66 1.89 -15.81 0.67
N ASP A 67 2.87 -15.99 1.55
CA ASP A 67 2.96 -17.15 2.44
C ASP A 67 1.76 -17.23 3.38
N ALA A 68 1.29 -16.08 3.90
CA ALA A 68 0.08 -16.02 4.70
C ALA A 68 -1.17 -16.45 3.92
N ILE A 69 -1.35 -15.96 2.69
CA ILE A 69 -2.49 -16.35 1.84
C ILE A 69 -2.44 -17.84 1.51
N LYS A 70 -1.27 -18.36 1.14
CA LYS A 70 -1.06 -19.78 0.85
C LYS A 70 -1.41 -20.66 2.05
N PHE A 71 -1.00 -20.23 3.24
CA PHE A 71 -1.33 -20.90 4.50
C PHE A 71 -2.83 -20.91 4.76
N THR A 72 -3.50 -19.76 4.66
CA THR A 72 -4.95 -19.65 4.93
C THR A 72 -5.79 -20.38 3.87
N MET A 73 -5.41 -20.33 2.60
CA MET A 73 -6.14 -20.99 1.51
C MET A 73 -5.77 -22.47 1.32
N GLN A 74 -4.75 -22.97 2.01
CA GLN A 74 -4.21 -24.33 1.85
C GLN A 74 -3.81 -24.63 0.39
N ARG A 75 -3.13 -23.69 -0.27
CA ARG A 75 -2.68 -23.81 -1.67
C ARG A 75 -1.23 -23.41 -1.81
N ASP A 76 -0.49 -24.09 -2.68
CA ASP A 76 0.95 -23.88 -2.82
C ASP A 76 1.32 -22.68 -3.73
N ASN A 77 0.41 -22.31 -4.63
CA ASN A 77 0.68 -21.33 -5.69
C ASN A 77 -0.47 -20.33 -5.87
N LEU A 78 -0.10 -19.11 -6.28
CA LEU A 78 -1.00 -18.03 -6.66
C LEU A 78 -0.82 -17.76 -8.16
N SER A 79 -1.90 -17.40 -8.84
CA SER A 79 -1.87 -16.92 -10.23
C SER A 79 -1.18 -15.55 -10.33
N GLU A 80 -0.75 -15.18 -11.53
CA GLU A 80 -0.09 -13.88 -11.77
C GLU A 80 -1.00 -12.69 -11.40
N THR A 81 -2.30 -12.82 -11.64
CA THR A 81 -3.29 -11.81 -11.25
C THR A 81 -3.38 -11.66 -9.73
N GLU A 82 -3.44 -12.78 -9.00
CA GLU A 82 -3.44 -12.77 -7.53
C GLU A 82 -2.14 -12.17 -6.98
N LEU A 83 -0.99 -12.52 -7.57
CA LEU A 83 0.31 -11.96 -7.18
C LEU A 83 0.36 -10.43 -7.35
N ASN A 84 -0.22 -9.90 -8.43
CA ASN A 84 -0.28 -8.45 -8.63
C ASN A 84 -1.22 -7.77 -7.61
N GLN A 85 -2.36 -8.38 -7.30
CA GLN A 85 -3.26 -7.89 -6.23
C GLN A 85 -2.57 -7.88 -4.86
N VAL A 86 -1.78 -8.92 -4.55
CA VAL A 86 -1.01 -8.99 -3.30
C VAL A 86 0.00 -7.85 -3.23
N LYS A 87 0.71 -7.54 -4.31
CA LYS A 87 1.64 -6.39 -4.35
C LYS A 87 0.92 -5.07 -4.06
N ASP A 88 -0.25 -4.85 -4.68
CA ASP A 88 -1.04 -3.65 -4.44
C ASP A 88 -1.52 -3.56 -2.99
N GLN A 89 -1.99 -4.67 -2.41
CA GLN A 89 -2.43 -4.73 -1.01
C GLN A 89 -1.27 -4.44 -0.05
N VAL A 90 -0.10 -5.06 -0.28
CA VAL A 90 1.10 -4.84 0.53
C VAL A 90 1.55 -3.38 0.44
N TRP A 91 1.49 -2.78 -0.75
CA TRP A 91 1.83 -1.37 -0.96
C TRP A 91 0.89 -0.44 -0.16
N GLN A 92 -0.44 -0.64 -0.28
CA GLN A 92 -1.42 0.17 0.45
C GLN A 92 -1.31 -0.01 1.97
N GLN A 93 -1.14 -1.25 2.43
CA GLN A 93 -0.96 -1.54 3.86
C GLN A 93 0.30 -0.89 4.40
N MET A 94 1.42 -0.98 3.66
CA MET A 94 2.68 -0.36 4.07
C MET A 94 2.57 1.16 4.15
N ILE A 95 1.94 1.81 3.16
CA ILE A 95 1.69 3.26 3.23
C ILE A 95 0.88 3.59 4.48
N THR A 96 -0.24 2.90 4.68
CA THR A 96 -1.16 3.14 5.79
C THR A 96 -0.45 2.97 7.14
N ASN A 97 0.29 1.87 7.32
CA ASN A 97 1.04 1.60 8.54
C ASN A 97 2.08 2.67 8.81
N ARG A 98 2.88 3.05 7.80
CA ARG A 98 3.92 4.09 7.96
C ARG A 98 3.34 5.44 8.33
N VAL A 99 2.22 5.83 7.70
CA VAL A 99 1.54 7.10 7.99
C VAL A 99 1.00 7.11 9.42
N ILE A 100 0.29 6.05 9.82
CA ILE A 100 -0.25 5.93 11.17
C ILE A 100 0.87 5.87 12.21
N GLU A 101 1.92 5.08 11.98
CA GLU A 101 3.07 4.98 12.90
C GLU A 101 3.76 6.33 13.09
N ALA A 102 4.01 7.07 12.02
CA ALA A 102 4.64 8.38 12.08
C ALA A 102 3.80 9.39 12.87
N ASP A 103 2.47 9.42 12.65
CA ASP A 103 1.59 10.34 13.38
C ASP A 103 1.34 9.90 14.82
N ALA A 104 1.18 8.59 15.07
CA ALA A 104 1.05 8.03 16.42
C ALA A 104 2.29 8.34 17.27
N GLN A 105 3.50 8.24 16.71
CA GLN A 105 4.74 8.61 17.40
C GLN A 105 4.76 10.07 17.83
N LYS A 106 4.28 11.01 17.00
CA LYS A 106 4.21 12.45 17.35
C LYS A 106 3.33 12.72 18.56
N VAL A 107 2.27 11.93 18.74
CA VAL A 107 1.33 12.05 19.87
C VAL A 107 1.63 11.07 21.01
N GLY A 108 2.73 10.31 20.91
CA GLY A 108 3.17 9.36 21.95
C GLY A 108 2.30 8.11 22.09
N ILE A 109 1.49 7.77 21.08
CA ILE A 109 0.70 6.53 21.07
C ILE A 109 1.58 5.37 20.61
N THR A 110 1.62 4.32 21.41
CA THR A 110 2.26 3.03 21.07
C THR A 110 1.38 1.87 21.53
N VAL A 111 1.64 0.66 21.01
CA VAL A 111 1.02 -0.58 21.50
C VAL A 111 2.02 -1.28 22.40
N THR A 112 1.66 -1.43 23.68
CA THR A 112 2.50 -2.10 24.67
C THR A 112 2.36 -3.61 24.59
N GLU A 113 3.37 -4.32 25.10
CA GLU A 113 3.32 -5.78 25.17
C GLU A 113 2.15 -6.28 26.04
N LYS A 114 1.86 -5.57 27.13
CA LYS A 114 0.74 -5.90 28.01
C LYS A 114 -0.62 -5.76 27.29
N GLU A 115 -0.78 -4.73 26.47
CA GLU A 115 -2.00 -4.55 25.67
C GLU A 115 -2.17 -5.68 24.67
N LEU A 116 -1.11 -6.05 23.94
CA LEU A 116 -1.18 -7.19 23.04
C LEU A 116 -1.56 -8.46 23.81
N GLN A 117 -0.91 -8.74 24.94
CA GLN A 117 -1.23 -9.90 25.77
C GLN A 117 -2.69 -9.90 26.24
N ASN A 118 -3.25 -8.74 26.60
CA ASN A 118 -4.66 -8.63 26.97
C ASN A 118 -5.56 -9.02 25.79
N VAL A 119 -5.30 -8.50 24.59
CA VAL A 119 -6.07 -8.84 23.37
C VAL A 119 -5.97 -10.33 23.05
N LEU A 120 -4.79 -10.92 23.17
CA LEU A 120 -4.59 -12.36 22.98
C LEU A 120 -5.32 -13.20 24.03
N ASN A 121 -5.32 -12.78 25.30
CA ASN A 121 -6.02 -13.48 26.37
C ASN A 121 -7.55 -13.38 26.21
N GLU A 122 -8.06 -12.26 25.70
CA GLU A 122 -9.48 -12.09 25.38
C GLU A 122 -9.88 -12.96 24.17
N GLY A 123 -9.02 -13.06 23.16
CA GLY A 123 -9.22 -13.96 22.02
C GLY A 123 -10.41 -13.60 21.14
N THR A 124 -10.91 -12.37 21.22
CA THR A 124 -12.10 -11.88 20.52
C THR A 124 -11.80 -11.16 19.21
N ASP A 125 -10.55 -10.79 18.97
CA ASP A 125 -10.15 -10.11 17.73
C ASP A 125 -10.40 -11.04 16.52
N PRO A 126 -11.11 -10.56 15.47
CA PRO A 126 -11.41 -11.38 14.30
C PRO A 126 -10.19 -11.98 13.62
N MET A 127 -9.03 -11.32 13.67
CA MET A 127 -7.82 -11.83 13.05
C MET A 127 -7.27 -13.08 13.76
N LEU A 128 -7.56 -13.23 15.06
CA LEU A 128 -7.20 -14.42 15.83
C LEU A 128 -8.04 -15.65 15.44
N SER A 129 -9.25 -15.43 14.94
CA SER A 129 -10.13 -16.51 14.46
C SER A 129 -9.61 -17.24 13.23
N GLN A 130 -8.73 -16.60 12.46
CA GLN A 130 -8.09 -17.17 11.26
C GLN A 130 -6.81 -17.94 11.57
N THR A 131 -6.45 -18.08 12.85
CA THR A 131 -5.27 -18.85 13.28
C THR A 131 -5.61 -20.32 13.54
N PRO A 132 -4.63 -21.23 13.49
CA PRO A 132 -4.87 -22.63 13.85
C PRO A 132 -5.04 -22.84 15.37
N PHE A 133 -4.92 -21.79 16.19
CA PHE A 133 -4.93 -21.87 17.66
C PHE A 133 -6.35 -21.72 18.22
N ILE A 134 -7.27 -22.55 17.73
CA ILE A 134 -8.69 -22.51 18.10
C ILE A 134 -9.02 -23.67 19.04
N ASN A 135 -9.72 -23.37 20.13
CA ASN A 135 -10.30 -24.37 21.00
C ASN A 135 -11.47 -25.07 20.28
N GLN A 136 -11.37 -26.39 20.10
CA GLN A 136 -12.37 -27.16 19.35
C GLN A 136 -13.75 -27.22 20.03
N GLN A 137 -13.84 -26.97 21.34
CA GLN A 137 -15.11 -27.00 22.07
C GLN A 137 -15.86 -25.67 21.95
N THR A 138 -15.14 -24.55 22.00
CA THR A 138 -15.74 -23.20 21.99
C THR A 138 -15.71 -22.55 20.62
N GLY A 139 -14.90 -23.06 19.68
CA GLY A 139 -14.67 -22.46 18.37
C GLY A 139 -13.94 -21.11 18.42
N ARG A 140 -13.34 -20.76 19.57
CA ARG A 140 -12.65 -19.48 19.80
C ARG A 140 -11.15 -19.66 19.91
N PHE A 141 -10.42 -18.58 19.65
CA PHE A 141 -8.98 -18.52 19.87
C PHE A 141 -8.62 -18.91 21.32
N ASP A 142 -7.55 -19.68 21.47
CA ASP A 142 -7.02 -20.12 22.75
C ASP A 142 -5.55 -19.75 22.88
N VAL A 143 -5.27 -18.76 23.71
CA VAL A 143 -3.92 -18.28 24.00
C VAL A 143 -3.01 -19.37 24.58
N THR A 144 -3.58 -20.39 25.23
CA THR A 144 -2.81 -21.51 25.79
C THR A 144 -2.25 -22.38 24.67
N LEU A 145 -3.04 -22.64 23.63
CA LEU A 145 -2.59 -23.41 22.46
C LEU A 145 -1.48 -22.67 21.71
N LEU A 146 -1.62 -21.35 21.56
CA LEU A 146 -0.56 -20.52 20.98
C LEU A 146 0.73 -20.62 21.82
N LYS A 147 0.66 -20.45 23.14
CA LYS A 147 1.84 -20.53 24.02
C LYS A 147 2.52 -21.90 23.92
N GLN A 148 1.74 -22.98 23.94
CA GLN A 148 2.26 -24.34 23.76
C GLN A 148 2.95 -24.53 22.41
N PHE A 149 2.39 -23.97 21.34
CA PHE A 149 2.99 -24.01 20.01
C PHE A 149 4.33 -23.25 19.97
N LEU A 150 4.38 -22.03 20.51
CA LEU A 150 5.60 -21.22 20.54
C LEU A 150 6.71 -21.87 21.39
N ASP A 151 6.37 -22.36 22.58
CA ASP A 151 7.30 -23.09 23.44
C ASP A 151 7.80 -24.39 22.78
N GLY A 152 6.91 -25.09 22.08
CA GLY A 152 7.25 -26.30 21.31
C GLY A 152 8.21 -26.00 20.16
N TYR A 153 7.96 -24.93 19.42
CA TYR A 153 8.81 -24.50 18.31
C TYR A 153 10.23 -24.11 18.77
N GLU A 154 10.34 -23.33 19.85
CA GLU A 154 11.65 -22.94 20.40
C GLU A 154 12.46 -24.14 20.92
N LYS A 155 11.79 -25.13 21.53
CA LYS A 155 12.43 -26.40 21.90
C LYS A 155 12.85 -27.21 20.67
N ALA A 156 12.01 -27.30 19.64
CA ALA A 156 12.30 -28.06 18.43
C ALA A 156 13.51 -27.48 17.68
N LYS A 157 13.66 -26.15 17.63
CA LYS A 157 14.81 -25.49 16.97
C LYS A 157 16.17 -25.97 17.48
N THR A 158 16.25 -26.33 18.77
CA THR A 158 17.50 -26.78 19.40
C THR A 158 17.62 -28.30 19.48
N SER A 159 16.51 -29.01 19.67
CA SER A 159 16.51 -30.46 19.94
C SER A 159 16.16 -31.33 18.73
N ASN A 160 15.39 -30.82 17.76
CA ASN A 160 14.96 -31.56 16.59
C ASN A 160 14.70 -30.63 15.38
N PRO A 161 15.74 -30.30 14.59
CA PRO A 161 15.62 -29.38 13.45
C PRO A 161 14.58 -29.80 12.41
N GLN A 162 14.34 -31.11 12.24
CA GLN A 162 13.34 -31.61 11.30
C GLN A 162 11.91 -31.29 11.76
N GLN A 163 11.64 -31.39 13.07
CA GLN A 163 10.37 -30.97 13.66
C GLN A 163 10.20 -29.45 13.59
N ALA A 164 11.27 -28.69 13.81
CA ALA A 164 11.22 -27.23 13.69
C ALA A 164 10.83 -26.80 12.28
N GLU A 165 11.39 -27.42 11.24
CA GLU A 165 11.05 -27.06 9.85
C GLU A 165 9.58 -27.36 9.52
N GLN A 166 8.98 -28.41 10.10
CA GLN A 166 7.54 -28.71 9.93
C GLN A 166 6.63 -27.64 10.58
N MET A 167 7.07 -27.02 11.67
CA MET A 167 6.31 -26.01 12.41
C MET A 167 6.52 -24.59 11.87
N LYS A 168 7.60 -24.37 11.12
CA LYS A 168 8.06 -23.06 10.66
C LYS A 168 7.02 -22.29 9.86
N THR A 169 6.25 -22.94 8.99
CA THR A 169 5.20 -22.27 8.21
C THR A 169 4.12 -21.69 9.12
N ALA A 170 3.65 -22.46 10.10
CA ALA A 170 2.67 -21.98 11.08
C ALA A 170 3.26 -20.87 11.97
N TYR A 171 4.55 -20.94 12.29
CA TYR A 171 5.25 -19.91 13.04
C TYR A 171 5.36 -18.60 12.25
N ASN A 172 5.77 -18.66 10.98
CA ASN A 172 5.85 -17.48 10.11
C ASN A 172 4.47 -16.83 9.93
N TYR A 173 3.43 -17.64 9.76
CA TYR A 173 2.05 -17.15 9.73
C TYR A 173 1.64 -16.49 11.05
N TRP A 174 2.00 -17.07 12.19
CA TRP A 174 1.77 -16.42 13.49
C TRP A 174 2.47 -15.06 13.59
N MET A 175 3.75 -14.97 13.20
CA MET A 175 4.48 -13.71 13.22
C MET A 175 3.83 -12.65 12.32
N PHE A 176 3.28 -13.06 11.17
CA PHE A 176 2.49 -12.21 10.30
C PHE A 176 1.21 -11.71 11.00
N VAL A 177 0.46 -12.60 11.65
CA VAL A 177 -0.75 -12.25 12.41
C VAL A 177 -0.41 -11.28 13.55
N GLU A 178 0.61 -11.57 14.36
CA GLU A 178 1.00 -10.71 15.48
C GLU A 178 1.40 -9.30 15.01
N LYS A 179 2.20 -9.21 13.94
CA LYS A 179 2.63 -7.94 13.34
C LYS A 179 1.45 -7.10 12.87
N ASN A 180 0.51 -7.71 12.13
CA ASN A 180 -0.69 -7.01 11.67
C ASN A 180 -1.60 -6.62 12.84
N LEU A 181 -1.65 -7.41 13.92
CA LEU A 181 -2.50 -7.14 15.08
C LEU A 181 -1.99 -5.91 15.80
N ARG A 182 -0.67 -5.78 15.97
CA ARG A 182 -0.05 -4.58 16.53
C ARG A 182 -0.34 -3.35 15.69
N ALA A 183 -0.22 -3.44 14.36
CA ALA A 183 -0.51 -2.32 13.46
C ALA A 183 -2.00 -1.91 13.53
N GLN A 184 -2.91 -2.89 13.55
CA GLN A 184 -4.34 -2.66 13.71
C GLN A 184 -4.66 -1.98 15.04
N LEU A 185 -4.11 -2.47 16.16
CA LEU A 185 -4.30 -1.88 17.48
C LEU A 185 -3.78 -0.44 17.54
N LEU A 186 -2.63 -0.17 16.92
CA LEU A 186 -2.08 1.18 16.83
C LEU A 186 -3.03 2.11 16.06
N GLY A 187 -3.52 1.66 14.91
CA GLY A 187 -4.49 2.40 14.08
C GLY A 187 -5.79 2.68 14.82
N GLN A 188 -6.34 1.69 15.52
CA GLN A 188 -7.55 1.87 16.33
C GLN A 188 -7.34 2.89 17.45
N LYS A 189 -6.22 2.81 18.18
CA LYS A 189 -5.89 3.78 19.24
C LYS A 189 -5.77 5.20 18.68
N PHE A 190 -5.09 5.35 17.55
CA PHE A 190 -4.94 6.63 16.88
C PHE A 190 -6.30 7.19 16.39
N GLN A 191 -7.13 6.35 15.79
CA GLN A 191 -8.47 6.73 15.33
C GLN A 191 -9.38 7.16 16.49
N VAL A 192 -9.34 6.44 17.61
CA VAL A 192 -10.09 6.81 18.82
C VAL A 192 -9.62 8.15 19.39
N LEU A 193 -8.31 8.38 19.45
CA LEU A 193 -7.78 9.70 19.84
C LEU A 193 -8.30 10.79 18.91
N TYR A 194 -8.15 10.59 17.59
CA TYR A 194 -8.57 11.56 16.59
C TYR A 194 -10.06 11.88 16.67
N ALA A 195 -10.91 10.86 16.79
CA ALA A 195 -12.35 11.03 16.99
C ALA A 195 -12.65 11.78 18.30
N SER A 196 -11.89 11.53 19.37
CA SER A 196 -12.05 12.22 20.65
C SER A 196 -11.62 13.69 20.61
N CYS A 197 -10.87 14.12 19.58
CA CYS A 197 -10.55 15.54 19.37
C CYS A 197 -11.74 16.34 18.83
N VAL A 198 -12.74 15.68 18.25
CA VAL A 198 -13.95 16.33 17.75
C VAL A 198 -14.93 16.48 18.91
N LEU A 199 -14.85 17.62 19.60
CA LEU A 199 -15.73 17.94 20.73
C LEU A 199 -16.87 18.85 20.27
N SER A 200 -18.10 18.46 20.60
CA SER A 200 -19.25 19.33 20.37
C SER A 200 -19.22 20.52 21.33
N ASN A 201 -19.53 21.71 20.81
CA ASN A 201 -19.64 22.90 21.64
C ASN A 201 -21.02 22.98 22.30
N LYS A 202 -21.17 23.86 23.31
CA LYS A 202 -22.44 24.00 24.05
C LYS A 202 -23.64 24.35 23.17
N ALA A 203 -23.44 25.05 22.05
CA ALA A 203 -24.53 25.45 21.17
C ALA A 203 -25.03 24.26 20.35
N GLU A 204 -24.13 23.45 19.79
CA GLU A 204 -24.46 22.21 19.10
C GLU A 204 -25.10 21.17 20.03
N ALA A 205 -24.55 20.97 21.22
CA ALA A 205 -25.14 20.06 22.21
C ALA A 205 -26.56 20.50 22.62
N LYS A 206 -26.78 21.82 22.76
CA LYS A 206 -28.10 22.38 23.03
C LYS A 206 -29.05 22.21 21.84
N LEU A 207 -28.57 22.37 20.61
CA LEU A 207 -29.35 22.15 19.41
C LEU A 207 -29.77 20.68 19.28
N ALA A 208 -28.82 19.73 19.38
CA ALA A 208 -29.12 18.30 19.34
C ALA A 208 -30.10 17.89 20.45
N PHE A 209 -29.91 18.39 21.68
CA PHE A 209 -30.85 18.15 22.77
C PHE A 209 -32.25 18.69 22.45
N LYS A 210 -32.35 19.89 21.89
CA LYS A 210 -33.63 20.47 21.47
C LYS A 210 -34.27 19.66 20.36
N ASP A 211 -33.51 19.27 19.34
CA ASP A 211 -34.02 18.47 18.22
C ASP A 211 -34.53 17.10 18.69
N GLU A 212 -33.92 16.49 19.71
CA GLU A 212 -34.38 15.21 20.29
C GLU A 212 -35.56 15.35 21.28
N ASN A 213 -35.73 16.50 21.95
CA ASN A 213 -36.67 16.63 23.07
C ASN A 213 -37.80 17.66 22.86
N GLU A 214 -37.62 18.63 21.96
CA GLU A 214 -38.65 19.59 21.61
C GLU A 214 -39.49 19.03 20.46
N GLU A 215 -40.52 18.27 20.83
CA GLU A 215 -41.56 17.87 19.88
C GLU A 215 -42.53 19.03 19.66
N ALA A 216 -42.84 19.32 18.39
CA ALA A 216 -43.83 20.32 18.02
C ALA A 216 -44.98 19.68 17.25
N GLN A 217 -46.22 19.99 17.65
CA GLN A 217 -47.41 19.61 16.90
C GLN A 217 -47.68 20.70 15.85
N ILE A 218 -47.29 20.43 14.61
CA ILE A 218 -47.38 21.37 13.49
C ILE A 218 -48.61 21.05 12.64
N GLN A 219 -49.48 22.04 12.44
CA GLN A 219 -50.44 22.02 11.33
C GLN A 219 -49.79 22.68 10.12
N LEU A 220 -49.34 21.84 9.18
CA LEU A 220 -48.69 22.27 7.95
C LEU A 220 -49.71 22.26 6.80
N ALA A 221 -49.92 23.40 6.17
CA ALA A 221 -50.53 23.46 4.85
C ALA A 221 -49.39 23.52 3.82
N SER A 222 -49.12 22.42 3.12
CA SER A 222 -48.16 22.42 2.01
C SER A 222 -48.89 22.50 0.68
N MET A 223 -48.48 23.43 -0.18
CA MET A 223 -48.77 23.36 -1.60
C MET A 223 -47.59 22.68 -2.30
N ALA A 224 -47.86 21.62 -3.06
CA ALA A 224 -46.86 21.06 -3.94
C ALA A 224 -46.51 22.09 -5.01
N TYR A 225 -45.23 22.29 -5.32
CA TYR A 225 -44.83 23.19 -6.41
C TYR A 225 -45.47 22.80 -7.75
N THR A 226 -45.75 21.51 -7.96
CA THR A 226 -46.48 20.98 -9.12
C THR A 226 -47.95 21.44 -9.21
N SER A 227 -48.51 22.00 -8.14
CA SER A 227 -49.87 22.57 -8.15
C SER A 227 -49.92 23.97 -8.78
N VAL A 228 -48.77 24.63 -8.90
CA VAL A 228 -48.62 25.90 -9.61
C VAL A 228 -48.27 25.59 -11.06
N LYS A 229 -49.05 26.09 -12.01
CA LYS A 229 -48.72 25.94 -13.44
C LYS A 229 -47.57 26.88 -13.78
N ASP A 230 -46.60 26.42 -14.56
CA ASP A 230 -45.48 27.26 -15.03
C ASP A 230 -45.96 28.57 -15.67
N ALA A 231 -47.08 28.53 -16.40
CA ALA A 231 -47.67 29.72 -17.04
C ALA A 231 -48.15 30.80 -16.06
N ASP A 232 -48.41 30.43 -14.81
CA ASP A 232 -48.87 31.33 -13.75
C ASP A 232 -47.68 31.98 -13.00
N VAL A 233 -46.45 31.48 -13.22
CA VAL A 233 -45.23 32.00 -12.60
C VAL A 233 -44.61 33.06 -13.51
N LYS A 234 -44.51 34.29 -13.00
CA LYS A 234 -43.80 35.39 -13.66
C LYS A 234 -42.54 35.71 -12.88
N TYR A 235 -41.42 35.80 -13.57
CA TYR A 235 -40.14 36.21 -13.02
C TYR A 235 -39.46 37.18 -13.99
N THR A 236 -38.55 37.98 -13.45
CA THR A 236 -37.68 38.87 -14.22
C THR A 236 -36.25 38.36 -14.17
N ASP A 237 -35.40 38.83 -15.09
CA ASP A 237 -33.96 38.53 -15.05
C ASP A 237 -33.29 39.02 -13.76
N GLU A 238 -33.84 40.07 -13.14
CA GLU A 238 -33.36 40.61 -11.87
C GLU A 238 -33.69 39.69 -10.69
N ASP A 239 -34.87 39.05 -10.70
CA ASP A 239 -35.24 38.03 -9.72
C ASP A 239 -34.30 36.81 -9.82
N LEU A 240 -34.03 36.36 -11.05
CA LEU A 240 -33.12 35.23 -11.31
C LEU A 240 -31.70 35.55 -10.86
N LYS A 241 -31.21 36.76 -11.17
CA LYS A 241 -29.88 37.19 -10.76
C LYS A 241 -29.75 37.31 -9.25
N THR A 242 -30.76 37.88 -8.59
CA THR A 242 -30.80 37.99 -7.12
C THR A 242 -30.79 36.60 -6.49
N LYS A 243 -31.60 35.67 -7.00
CA LYS A 243 -31.65 34.31 -6.47
C LYS A 243 -30.37 33.52 -6.75
N TYR A 244 -29.75 33.74 -7.91
CA TYR A 244 -28.45 33.16 -8.25
C TYR A 244 -27.35 33.62 -7.29
N GLU A 245 -27.30 34.92 -6.94
CA GLU A 245 -26.30 35.43 -5.99
C GLU A 245 -26.54 34.89 -4.56
N GLU A 246 -27.80 34.73 -4.13
CA GLU A 246 -28.15 34.09 -2.85
C GLU A 246 -27.66 32.62 -2.79
N LEU A 247 -27.84 31.87 -3.88
CA LEU A 247 -27.50 30.44 -3.94
C LEU A 247 -26.12 30.16 -4.54
N LYS A 248 -25.32 31.19 -4.82
CA LYS A 248 -24.02 31.10 -5.49
C LYS A 248 -23.05 30.06 -4.90
N PRO A 249 -22.99 29.86 -3.57
CA PRO A 249 -22.16 28.80 -3.00
C PRO A 249 -22.55 27.39 -3.44
N MET A 250 -23.83 27.12 -3.70
CA MET A 250 -24.33 25.80 -4.12
C MET A 250 -23.91 25.43 -5.55
N PHE A 251 -23.59 26.42 -6.39
CA PHE A 251 -23.16 26.20 -7.78
C PHE A 251 -21.65 26.06 -7.92
N ARG A 252 -20.88 26.16 -6.83
CA ARG A 252 -19.44 25.90 -6.86
C ARG A 252 -19.21 24.40 -7.08
N GLN A 253 -18.39 24.04 -8.06
CA GLN A 253 -17.81 22.71 -8.16
C GLN A 253 -16.54 22.67 -7.31
N PRO A 254 -16.54 21.99 -6.14
CA PRO A 254 -15.35 21.87 -5.31
C PRO A 254 -14.37 20.83 -5.85
N VAL A 255 -14.83 19.93 -6.72
CA VAL A 255 -14.02 18.89 -7.33
C VAL A 255 -13.40 19.43 -8.60
N GLU A 256 -12.11 19.15 -8.77
CA GLU A 256 -11.35 19.48 -9.96
C GLU A 256 -11.96 18.80 -11.20
N SER A 257 -12.51 19.60 -12.12
CA SER A 257 -12.94 19.14 -13.43
C SER A 257 -11.89 19.45 -14.50
N ARG A 258 -11.79 18.58 -15.50
CA ARG A 258 -10.84 18.69 -16.62
C ARG A 258 -11.54 18.32 -17.91
N ASP A 259 -11.33 19.14 -18.93
CA ASP A 259 -11.73 18.81 -20.30
C ASP A 259 -10.63 17.95 -20.94
N ILE A 260 -10.97 16.71 -21.29
CA ILE A 260 -10.04 15.80 -21.97
C ILE A 260 -10.45 15.70 -23.44
N LYS A 261 -9.50 15.99 -24.33
CA LYS A 261 -9.61 15.68 -25.76
C LYS A 261 -8.68 14.50 -26.05
N TYR A 262 -9.22 13.43 -26.61
CA TYR A 262 -8.44 12.27 -27.06
C TYR A 262 -8.80 11.94 -28.50
N VAL A 263 -7.87 11.27 -29.18
CA VAL A 263 -8.08 10.69 -30.51
C VAL A 263 -7.80 9.19 -30.39
N ASP A 264 -8.68 8.39 -30.95
CA ASP A 264 -8.56 6.94 -30.98
C ASP A 264 -7.94 6.50 -32.31
N TYR A 265 -6.88 5.69 -32.23
CA TYR A 265 -6.23 5.10 -33.40
C TYR A 265 -6.48 3.60 -33.40
N LYS A 266 -7.31 3.14 -34.35
CA LYS A 266 -7.50 1.71 -34.59
C LYS A 266 -6.25 1.10 -35.20
N ILE A 267 -5.44 0.42 -34.39
CA ILE A 267 -4.28 -0.35 -34.87
C ILE A 267 -4.81 -1.65 -35.50
N LEU A 268 -4.62 -1.79 -36.81
CA LEU A 268 -4.91 -3.02 -37.54
C LEU A 268 -3.61 -3.81 -37.77
N PRO A 269 -3.65 -5.16 -37.75
CA PRO A 269 -2.48 -5.97 -38.05
C PRO A 269 -1.90 -5.64 -39.43
N SER A 270 -0.58 -5.59 -39.53
CA SER A 270 0.10 -5.38 -40.80
C SER A 270 0.03 -6.65 -41.66
N LYS A 271 0.29 -6.52 -42.95
CA LYS A 271 0.43 -7.68 -43.85
C LYS A 271 1.56 -8.62 -43.41
N THR A 272 2.59 -8.09 -42.76
CA THR A 272 3.69 -8.87 -42.19
C THR A 272 3.19 -9.75 -41.03
N ASP A 273 2.35 -9.20 -40.15
CA ASP A 273 1.78 -9.93 -39.01
C ASP A 273 0.86 -11.06 -39.50
N TYR A 274 0.02 -10.79 -40.51
CA TYR A 274 -0.80 -11.81 -41.16
C TYR A 274 0.04 -12.94 -41.77
N ASN A 275 1.15 -12.61 -42.43
CA ASN A 275 2.01 -13.60 -43.04
C ASN A 275 2.77 -14.44 -41.99
N ALA A 276 3.19 -13.82 -40.90
CA ALA A 276 3.85 -14.51 -39.79
C ALA A 276 2.90 -15.54 -39.14
N ILE A 277 1.67 -15.12 -38.81
CA ILE A 277 0.65 -16.00 -38.23
C ILE A 277 0.27 -17.11 -39.22
N ASN A 278 0.07 -16.81 -40.50
CA ASN A 278 -0.23 -17.84 -41.49
C ASN A 278 0.90 -18.87 -41.60
N LYS A 279 2.16 -18.43 -41.54
CA LYS A 279 3.32 -19.33 -41.57
C LYS A 279 3.34 -20.24 -40.34
N GLU A 280 3.08 -19.68 -39.17
CA GLU A 280 3.01 -20.41 -37.90
C GLU A 280 1.85 -21.43 -37.90
N MET A 281 0.64 -21.02 -38.30
CA MET A 281 -0.52 -21.90 -38.40
C MET A 281 -0.32 -23.02 -39.42
N ASN A 282 0.31 -22.73 -40.56
CA ASN A 282 0.66 -23.77 -41.54
C ASN A 282 1.68 -24.76 -40.98
N ALA A 283 2.64 -24.29 -40.17
CA ALA A 283 3.59 -25.17 -39.50
C ALA A 283 2.90 -26.08 -38.47
N TYR A 284 1.98 -25.53 -37.66
CA TYR A 284 1.17 -26.34 -36.75
C TYR A 284 0.28 -27.34 -37.49
N GLN A 285 -0.34 -26.93 -38.60
CA GLN A 285 -1.13 -27.83 -39.44
C GLN A 285 -0.29 -29.01 -39.95
N GLN A 286 0.94 -28.75 -40.42
CA GLN A 286 1.85 -29.81 -40.87
C GLN A 286 2.23 -30.75 -39.73
N GLN A 287 2.58 -30.20 -38.56
CA GLN A 287 2.90 -30.99 -37.37
C GLN A 287 1.72 -31.90 -36.98
N LEU A 288 0.51 -31.35 -36.91
CA LEU A 288 -0.72 -32.11 -36.60
C LEU A 288 -1.03 -33.18 -37.65
N ALA A 289 -0.84 -32.89 -38.94
CA ALA A 289 -1.09 -33.86 -40.01
C ALA A 289 -0.13 -35.06 -39.98
N THR A 290 1.06 -34.87 -39.40
CA THR A 290 2.08 -35.92 -39.27
C THR A 290 2.14 -36.57 -37.90
N ALA A 291 1.33 -36.10 -36.95
CA ALA A 291 1.31 -36.64 -35.59
C ALA A 291 0.57 -37.99 -35.54
N PRO A 292 1.13 -39.02 -34.87
CA PRO A 292 0.50 -40.34 -34.75
C PRO A 292 -0.82 -40.34 -33.97
N ASP A 293 -1.00 -39.36 -33.06
CA ASP A 293 -2.24 -39.09 -32.33
C ASP A 293 -2.41 -37.56 -32.18
N PRO A 294 -3.27 -36.92 -32.99
CA PRO A 294 -3.43 -35.46 -32.96
C PRO A 294 -4.33 -34.95 -31.81
N ALA A 295 -4.78 -35.79 -30.89
CA ALA A 295 -5.68 -35.43 -29.79
C ALA A 295 -5.07 -35.56 -28.36
N LEU A 296 -3.78 -35.89 -28.24
CA LEU A 296 -3.04 -35.97 -26.97
C LEU A 296 -1.82 -35.04 -26.94
#